data_AF-A0A0M9EBC1-F1
#
_entry.id   AF-A0A0M9EBC1-F1
#
_cell.length_a   1.000
_cell.length_b   1.000
_cell.length_c   1.000
_cell.angle_alpha   90.00
_cell.angle_beta   90.00
_cell.angle_gamma   90.00
#
_symmetry.space_group_name_H-M   'P 1'
#
loop_
_entity.id
_entity.type
_entity.pdbx_description
1 polymer ?
#
loop_
_entity_poly.entity_id
_entity_poly.type
_entity_poly.pdbx_seq_one_letter_code
_entity_poly.pdbx_strand_id
1 'polypeptide(L)'
;MNIYKLKQFLLTGLFIFLFTGYGYCGFRATIHAEGEYSGGQNQADVVIGIGPQESKKMAIPAGPKNTCNLGIVDPKDWSEGLQEWIQKIGEQQFIWVLVLDPHGKDEYEGFRTSTMSWNPDELGPGTFELRKGFDQNGELVIPDMKSVTSISDSDNAPAAHYYAIIYKPDYNIYSSYYLSQIIKTLRLLTNTK
;
A
#
# COMPACT_ATOMS: atom_id res chain seq x y z
N MET A 1 52.57 -6.73 8.87
CA MET A 1 51.27 -6.44 9.53
C MET A 1 50.78 -7.71 10.22
N ASN A 2 50.47 -7.65 11.51
CA ASN A 2 50.10 -8.84 12.29
C ASN A 2 48.71 -9.36 11.86
N ILE A 3 48.56 -10.66 11.60
CA ILE A 3 47.30 -11.32 11.23
C ILE A 3 46.16 -10.98 12.20
N TYR A 4 46.47 -10.78 13.48
CA TYR A 4 45.48 -10.38 14.48
C TYR A 4 44.94 -8.95 14.27
N LYS A 5 45.79 -8.00 13.85
CA LYS A 5 45.37 -6.62 13.54
C LYS A 5 44.56 -6.54 12.24
N LEU A 6 44.88 -7.35 11.23
CA LEU A 6 44.10 -7.43 9.98
C LEU A 6 42.71 -8.04 10.21
N LYS A 7 42.61 -9.09 11.04
CA LYS A 7 41.31 -9.67 11.44
C LYS A 7 40.46 -8.71 12.24
N GLN A 8 41.07 -7.96 13.16
CA GLN A 8 40.35 -6.98 13.97
C GLN A 8 39.83 -5.82 13.11
N PHE A 9 40.64 -5.31 12.17
CA PHE A 9 40.24 -4.24 11.24
C PHE A 9 39.15 -4.69 10.25
N LEU A 10 39.21 -5.94 9.76
CA LEU A 10 38.15 -6.54 8.95
C LEU A 10 36.86 -6.73 9.76
N LEU A 11 36.95 -7.12 11.04
CA LEU A 11 35.76 -7.25 11.90
C LEU A 11 35.09 -5.90 12.21
N THR A 12 35.85 -4.84 12.52
CA THR A 12 35.25 -3.52 12.77
C THR A 12 34.70 -2.87 11.50
N GLY A 13 35.36 -3.04 10.35
CA GLY A 13 34.85 -2.55 9.06
C GLY A 13 33.57 -3.26 8.62
N LEU A 14 33.47 -4.57 8.82
CA LEU A 14 32.28 -5.37 8.51
C LEU A 14 31.11 -5.01 9.44
N PHE A 15 31.37 -4.68 10.71
CA PHE A 15 30.33 -4.30 11.67
C PHE A 15 29.67 -2.96 11.32
N ILE A 16 30.42 -1.97 10.80
CA ILE A 16 29.86 -0.67 10.40
C ILE A 16 29.04 -0.79 9.11
N PHE A 17 29.42 -1.68 8.18
CA PHE A 17 28.67 -1.93 6.95
C PHE A 17 27.39 -2.76 7.16
N LEU A 18 27.33 -3.57 8.23
CA LEU A 18 26.16 -4.39 8.55
C LEU A 18 25.03 -3.61 9.25
N PHE A 19 25.30 -2.42 9.80
CA PHE A 19 24.30 -1.63 10.53
C PHE A 19 23.65 -0.51 9.70
N THR A 20 24.21 -0.13 8.54
CA THR A 20 23.61 0.91 7.67
C THR A 20 22.61 0.36 6.65
N GLY A 21 22.45 -0.97 6.61
CA GLY A 21 21.58 -1.68 5.68
C GLY A 21 20.39 -2.35 6.34
N TYR A 22 19.78 -1.76 7.38
CA TYR A 22 18.40 -2.12 7.75
C TYR A 22 17.49 -1.70 6.60
N GLY A 23 17.46 -2.52 5.56
CA GLY A 23 16.66 -2.28 4.38
C GLY A 23 15.20 -2.47 4.75
N TYR A 24 14.55 -1.42 5.26
CA TYR A 24 13.12 -1.41 5.53
C TYR A 24 12.37 -2.02 4.35
N CYS A 25 11.67 -3.13 4.59
CA CYS A 25 10.88 -3.76 3.54
C CYS A 25 9.62 -2.92 3.37
N GLY A 26 9.67 -2.01 2.41
CA GLY A 26 8.47 -1.41 1.86
C GLY A 26 7.52 -2.46 1.30
N PHE A 27 6.27 -2.08 1.09
CA PHE A 27 5.32 -2.90 0.35
C PHE A 27 4.65 -2.03 -0.73
N ARG A 28 4.08 -2.71 -1.73
CA ARG A 28 3.24 -2.11 -2.77
C ARG A 28 2.06 -3.06 -2.94
N ALA A 29 0.86 -2.52 -2.83
CA ALA A 29 -0.38 -3.28 -2.98
C ALA A 29 -1.29 -2.61 -3.99
N THR A 30 -1.87 -3.42 -4.85
CA THR A 30 -2.85 -2.99 -5.84
C THR A 30 -4.25 -3.08 -5.23
N ILE A 31 -5.00 -1.99 -5.31
CA ILE A 31 -6.42 -1.97 -5.04
C ILE A 31 -7.12 -1.92 -6.39
N HIS A 32 -7.91 -2.95 -6.66
CA HIS A 32 -8.68 -3.12 -7.89
C HIS A 32 -10.13 -2.73 -7.64
N ALA A 33 -10.76 -2.03 -8.56
CA ALA A 33 -12.21 -1.85 -8.56
C ALA A 33 -12.80 -2.28 -9.91
N GLU A 34 -13.92 -3.00 -9.85
CA GLU A 34 -14.67 -3.45 -11.02
C GLU A 34 -16.15 -3.10 -10.87
N GLY A 35 -16.66 -2.33 -11.81
CA GLY A 35 -18.08 -2.01 -11.96
C GLY A 35 -18.77 -2.86 -13.02
N GLU A 36 -20.07 -2.62 -13.20
CA GLU A 36 -20.88 -3.29 -14.22
C GLU A 36 -20.42 -2.93 -15.64
N TYR A 37 -20.30 -3.92 -16.53
CA TYR A 37 -19.88 -3.66 -17.91
C TYR A 37 -21.03 -3.10 -18.77
N SER A 38 -20.86 -1.90 -19.35
CA SER A 38 -21.82 -1.27 -20.26
C SER A 38 -21.24 -0.90 -21.64
N GLY A 39 -20.12 -1.51 -22.05
CA GLY A 39 -19.47 -1.25 -23.34
C GLY A 39 -18.41 -0.15 -23.29
N GLY A 40 -17.56 -0.17 -22.27
CA GLY A 40 -16.46 0.76 -22.02
C GLY A 40 -15.46 0.18 -21.01
N GLN A 41 -14.65 1.01 -20.37
CA GLN A 41 -13.80 0.58 -19.25
C GLN A 41 -14.65 0.39 -17.99
N ASN A 42 -14.63 -0.78 -17.38
CA ASN A 42 -15.35 -1.03 -16.12
C ASN A 42 -14.41 -1.35 -14.96
N GLN A 43 -13.09 -1.26 -15.17
CA GLN A 43 -12.08 -1.62 -14.19
C GLN A 43 -11.11 -0.47 -13.97
N ALA A 44 -10.64 -0.30 -12.74
CA ALA A 44 -9.63 0.67 -12.36
C ALA A 44 -8.73 0.13 -11.26
N ASP A 45 -7.43 0.42 -11.37
CA ASP A 45 -6.42 0.02 -10.40
C ASP A 45 -5.71 1.25 -9.82
N VAL A 46 -5.43 1.20 -8.52
CA VAL A 46 -4.51 2.12 -7.85
C VAL A 46 -3.50 1.35 -7.02
N VAL A 47 -2.32 1.94 -6.82
CA VAL A 47 -1.24 1.33 -6.04
C VAL A 47 -0.98 2.15 -4.78
N ILE A 48 -1.09 1.50 -3.63
CA ILE A 48 -0.71 2.06 -2.34
C ILE A 48 0.56 1.38 -1.83
N GLY A 49 1.29 2.03 -0.94
CA GLY A 49 2.45 1.39 -0.34
C GLY A 49 3.32 2.29 0.49
N ILE A 50 4.32 1.71 1.13
CA ILE A 50 5.37 2.45 1.83
C ILE A 50 6.73 2.11 1.24
N GLY A 51 7.62 3.09 1.19
CA GLY A 51 8.95 2.93 0.61
C GLY A 51 10.01 3.85 1.24
N PRO A 52 11.29 3.71 0.85
CA PRO A 52 12.37 4.54 1.39
C PRO A 52 12.25 6.02 1.02
N GLN A 53 11.50 6.34 -0.03
CA GLN A 53 11.19 7.69 -0.50
C GLN A 53 9.71 7.78 -0.83
N GLU A 54 9.13 8.97 -0.64
CA GLU A 54 7.77 9.23 -1.10
C GLU A 54 7.75 9.29 -2.63
N SER A 55 6.71 8.71 -3.23
CA SER A 55 6.45 8.78 -4.65
C SER A 55 4.95 8.88 -4.91
N LYS A 56 4.57 9.76 -5.83
CA LYS A 56 3.20 9.92 -6.30
C LYS A 56 3.19 9.84 -7.81
N LYS A 57 2.20 9.14 -8.35
CA LYS A 57 1.94 9.08 -9.79
C LYS A 57 0.52 9.54 -10.06
N MET A 58 0.39 10.54 -10.92
CA MET A 58 -0.89 11.07 -11.36
C MET A 58 -1.73 9.99 -12.05
N ALA A 59 -3.04 10.04 -11.81
CA ALA A 59 -3.99 9.22 -12.53
C ALA A 59 -3.98 9.57 -14.01
N ILE A 60 -4.01 8.54 -14.86
CA ILE A 60 -4.24 8.74 -16.29
C ILE A 60 -5.70 9.17 -16.45
N PRO A 61 -6.01 10.22 -17.23
CA PRO A 61 -7.38 10.61 -17.49
C PRO A 61 -8.20 9.41 -17.98
N ALA A 62 -9.27 9.09 -17.25
CA ALA A 62 -10.10 7.96 -17.62
C ALA A 62 -10.77 8.19 -18.98
N GLY A 63 -10.96 7.10 -19.73
CA GLY A 63 -11.56 7.12 -21.06
C GLY A 63 -12.95 7.77 -21.07
N PRO A 64 -13.48 8.15 -22.25
CA PRO A 64 -14.74 8.88 -22.36
C PRO A 64 -15.96 8.07 -21.88
N LYS A 65 -15.86 6.74 -21.86
CA LYS A 65 -16.92 5.86 -21.39
C LYS A 65 -16.37 4.86 -20.39
N ASN A 66 -16.73 5.03 -19.12
CA ASN A 66 -16.40 4.08 -18.07
C ASN A 66 -17.50 3.99 -17.01
N THR A 67 -17.59 2.81 -16.38
CA THR A 67 -18.61 2.49 -15.37
C THR A 67 -18.03 2.30 -13.98
N CYS A 68 -16.75 2.62 -13.81
CA CYS A 68 -16.07 2.61 -12.52
C CYS A 68 -14.89 3.56 -12.59
N ASN A 69 -14.77 4.44 -11.60
CA ASN A 69 -13.54 5.18 -11.33
C ASN A 69 -13.00 4.79 -9.96
N LEU A 70 -11.70 4.56 -9.89
CA LEU A 70 -10.96 4.44 -8.64
C LEU A 70 -9.75 5.37 -8.70
N GLY A 71 -9.53 6.12 -7.63
CA GLY A 71 -8.40 7.03 -7.49
C GLY A 71 -7.95 7.15 -6.05
N ILE A 72 -6.77 7.73 -5.83
CA ILE A 72 -6.30 8.14 -4.51
C ILE A 72 -6.29 9.67 -4.48
N VAL A 73 -6.73 10.28 -3.39
CA VAL A 73 -6.62 11.73 -3.14
C VAL A 73 -5.70 12.00 -1.96
N ASP A 74 -4.88 13.05 -2.07
CA ASP A 74 -4.14 13.55 -0.92
C ASP A 74 -5.07 14.49 -0.12
N PRO A 75 -5.33 14.21 1.17
CA PRO A 75 -6.15 15.09 1.99
C PRO A 75 -5.62 16.54 2.10
N LYS A 76 -4.33 16.76 1.79
CA LYS A 76 -3.71 18.09 1.73
C LYS A 76 -3.90 18.77 0.37
N ASP A 77 -4.15 18.00 -0.67
CA ASP A 77 -4.32 18.48 -2.04
C ASP A 77 -5.37 17.64 -2.79
N TRP A 78 -6.60 18.16 -2.78
CA TRP A 78 -7.77 17.54 -3.41
C TRP A 78 -7.89 17.82 -4.91
N SER A 79 -6.95 18.59 -5.48
CA SER A 79 -7.04 19.00 -6.89
C SER A 79 -6.65 17.90 -7.87
N GLU A 80 -5.91 16.89 -7.39
CA GLU A 80 -5.22 15.91 -8.22
C GLU A 80 -5.53 14.47 -7.78
N GLY A 81 -6.10 13.68 -8.69
CA GLY A 81 -6.27 12.24 -8.50
C GLY A 81 -4.97 11.50 -8.80
N LEU A 82 -4.59 10.57 -7.91
CA LEU A 82 -3.39 9.75 -8.03
C LEU A 82 -3.76 8.31 -8.41
N GLN A 83 -2.96 7.71 -9.29
CA GLN A 83 -2.97 6.26 -9.56
C GLN A 83 -2.04 5.50 -8.61
N GLU A 84 -1.00 6.16 -8.09
CA GLU A 84 -0.08 5.56 -7.14
C GLU A 84 0.33 6.55 -6.07
N TRP A 85 0.36 6.10 -4.81
CA TRP A 85 0.96 6.84 -3.71
C TRP A 85 1.75 5.92 -2.78
N ILE A 86 3.07 5.98 -2.92
CA ILE A 86 4.02 5.35 -2.02
C ILE A 86 4.46 6.37 -0.97
N GLN A 87 4.09 6.16 0.29
CA GLN A 87 4.48 7.04 1.38
C GLN A 87 5.87 6.68 1.91
N LYS A 88 6.61 7.68 2.40
CA LYS A 88 7.94 7.46 2.97
C LYS A 88 7.82 6.75 4.33
N ILE A 89 8.58 5.68 4.52
CA ILE A 89 8.66 4.95 5.80
C ILE A 89 9.16 5.88 6.91
N GLY A 90 8.64 5.71 8.13
CA GLY A 90 9.03 6.46 9.32
C GLY A 90 7.88 6.76 10.29
N GLU A 91 6.64 6.63 9.82
CA GLU A 91 5.44 6.92 10.61
C GLU A 91 4.90 5.70 11.35
N GLN A 92 4.14 5.93 12.42
CA GLN A 92 3.42 4.87 13.16
C GLN A 92 2.10 4.48 12.48
N GLN A 93 1.61 5.34 11.58
CA GLN A 93 0.36 5.13 10.87
C GLN A 93 0.45 5.80 9.49
N PHE A 94 -0.12 5.15 8.49
CA PHE A 94 -0.23 5.65 7.12
C PHE A 94 -1.69 5.62 6.69
N ILE A 95 -2.11 6.59 5.89
CA ILE A 95 -3.49 6.72 5.43
C ILE A 95 -3.50 6.98 3.94
N TRP A 96 -4.30 6.21 3.20
CA TRP A 96 -4.65 6.51 1.81
C TRP A 96 -6.15 6.74 1.72
N VAL A 97 -6.55 7.87 1.13
CA VAL A 97 -7.96 8.15 0.86
C VAL A 97 -8.25 7.75 -0.57
N LEU A 98 -9.06 6.72 -0.73
CA LEU A 98 -9.57 6.23 -1.99
C LEU A 98 -10.85 6.98 -2.35
N VAL A 99 -11.03 7.21 -3.65
CA VAL A 99 -12.25 7.73 -4.25
C VAL A 99 -12.77 6.66 -5.18
N LEU A 100 -13.95 6.11 -4.88
CA LEU A 100 -14.65 5.11 -5.69
C LEU A 100 -15.93 5.74 -6.23
N ASP A 101 -16.13 5.67 -7.52
CA ASP A 101 -17.35 6.12 -8.18
C ASP A 101 -17.93 4.94 -8.99
N PRO A 102 -19.02 4.32 -8.51
CA PRO A 102 -19.69 3.21 -9.19
C PRO A 102 -20.38 3.55 -10.52
N HIS A 103 -20.55 4.83 -10.84
CA HIS A 103 -21.14 5.28 -12.11
C HIS A 103 -20.07 5.65 -13.13
N GLY A 104 -18.89 6.05 -12.66
CA GLY A 104 -17.81 6.50 -13.51
C GLY A 104 -18.21 7.77 -14.28
N LYS A 105 -18.03 7.76 -15.60
CA LYS A 105 -18.46 8.84 -16.53
C LYS A 105 -19.63 8.39 -17.39
N ASP A 106 -20.28 7.27 -17.06
CA ASP A 106 -21.49 6.83 -17.74
C ASP A 106 -22.66 7.74 -17.33
N GLU A 107 -23.42 8.27 -18.29
CA GLU A 107 -24.60 9.12 -18.04
C GLU A 107 -25.82 8.29 -17.59
N TYR A 108 -25.60 7.03 -17.19
CA TYR A 108 -26.66 6.12 -16.77
C TYR A 108 -27.25 6.55 -15.43
N GLU A 109 -28.52 6.95 -15.46
CA GLU A 109 -29.32 7.18 -14.26
C GLU A 109 -29.89 5.85 -13.75
N GLY A 110 -29.35 5.35 -12.64
CA GLY A 110 -29.84 4.14 -11.99
C GLY A 110 -28.86 3.56 -10.99
N PHE A 111 -29.26 2.45 -10.38
CA PHE A 111 -28.43 1.73 -9.42
C PHE A 111 -27.23 1.11 -10.11
N ARG A 112 -26.03 1.35 -9.57
CA ARG A 112 -24.78 0.73 -10.01
C ARG A 112 -24.05 0.17 -8.81
N THR A 113 -23.33 -0.92 -9.03
CA THR A 113 -22.43 -1.51 -8.04
C THR A 113 -21.02 -1.63 -8.60
N SER A 114 -20.06 -1.23 -7.78
CA SER A 114 -18.64 -1.53 -7.99
C SER A 114 -18.12 -2.40 -6.86
N THR A 115 -17.29 -3.37 -7.18
CA THR A 115 -16.58 -4.20 -6.22
C THR A 115 -15.13 -3.77 -6.15
N MET A 116 -14.71 -3.28 -4.98
CA MET A 116 -13.31 -3.00 -4.69
C MET A 116 -12.68 -4.23 -4.03
N SER A 117 -11.49 -4.64 -4.47
CA SER A 117 -10.79 -5.85 -4.02
C SER A 117 -9.28 -5.66 -4.01
N TRP A 118 -8.57 -6.54 -3.30
CA TRP A 118 -7.12 -6.50 -3.17
C TRP A 118 -6.56 -7.89 -2.85
N ASN A 119 -5.26 -8.06 -3.03
CA ASN A 119 -4.52 -9.26 -2.66
C ASN A 119 -3.86 -9.10 -1.27
N PRO A 120 -4.25 -9.88 -0.24
CA PRO A 120 -3.62 -9.82 1.09
C PRO A 120 -2.12 -10.05 1.09
N ASP A 121 -1.58 -10.82 0.15
CA ASP A 121 -0.15 -11.12 0.07
C ASP A 121 0.68 -9.92 -0.40
N GLU A 122 0.05 -8.92 -1.02
CA GLU A 122 0.70 -7.66 -1.39
C GLU A 122 0.70 -6.64 -0.24
N LEU A 123 -0.12 -6.86 0.79
CA LEU A 123 -0.16 -6.01 1.97
C LEU A 123 1.05 -6.30 2.87
N GLY A 124 1.75 -5.24 3.29
CA GLY A 124 2.89 -5.35 4.19
C GLY A 124 2.56 -5.94 5.57
N PRO A 125 3.55 -6.26 6.40
CA PRO A 125 3.32 -6.70 7.77
C PRO A 125 2.73 -5.57 8.63
N GLY A 126 1.76 -5.91 9.48
CA GLY A 126 0.96 -4.93 10.22
C GLY A 126 -0.53 -5.12 9.96
N THR A 127 -1.31 -4.11 10.36
CA THR A 127 -2.78 -4.13 10.31
C THR A 127 -3.29 -3.10 9.31
N PHE A 128 -4.34 -3.46 8.58
CA PHE A 128 -4.98 -2.63 7.57
C PHE A 128 -6.48 -2.63 7.85
N GLU A 129 -7.03 -1.46 8.14
CA GLU A 129 -8.48 -1.27 8.28
C GLU A 129 -9.00 -0.35 7.18
N LEU A 130 -10.25 -0.59 6.77
CA LEU A 130 -10.96 0.24 5.79
C LEU A 130 -12.11 0.95 6.48
N ARG A 131 -12.16 2.27 6.34
CA ARG A 131 -13.25 3.11 6.86
C ARG A 131 -13.94 3.88 5.74
N LYS A 132 -15.22 4.16 5.91
CA LYS A 132 -15.95 5.07 5.03
C LYS A 132 -15.55 6.52 5.34
N GLY A 133 -15.46 7.38 4.34
CA GLY A 133 -15.05 8.78 4.47
C GLY A 133 -13.55 9.01 4.27
N PHE A 134 -13.11 10.25 4.52
CA PHE A 134 -11.74 10.71 4.24
C PHE A 134 -10.94 11.10 5.49
N ASP A 135 -11.59 11.20 6.66
CA ASP A 135 -11.04 11.83 7.87
C ASP A 135 -10.59 10.83 8.95
N GLN A 136 -10.52 9.53 8.60
CA GLN A 136 -10.21 8.40 9.49
C GLN A 136 -11.22 8.11 10.61
N ASN A 137 -12.23 8.97 10.80
CA ASN A 137 -13.20 8.84 11.89
C ASN A 137 -14.53 8.25 11.45
N GLY A 138 -14.73 8.06 10.14
CA GLY A 138 -15.93 7.45 9.64
C GLY A 138 -16.09 5.97 10.01
N GLU A 139 -17.21 5.41 9.57
CA GLU A 139 -17.64 4.05 9.89
C GLU A 139 -16.56 3.02 9.53
N LEU A 140 -16.29 2.09 10.44
CA LEU A 140 -15.40 0.96 10.21
C LEU A 140 -16.10 -0.08 9.32
N VAL A 141 -15.67 -0.18 8.07
CA VAL A 141 -16.25 -1.09 7.08
C VAL A 141 -15.56 -2.45 7.13
N ILE A 142 -14.23 -2.47 7.15
CA ILE A 142 -13.43 -3.69 7.31
C ILE A 142 -12.41 -3.49 8.44
N PRO A 143 -12.48 -4.29 9.51
CA PRO A 143 -11.51 -4.22 10.61
C PRO A 143 -10.13 -4.80 10.24
N ASP A 144 -10.07 -5.76 9.31
CA ASP A 144 -8.83 -6.37 8.85
C ASP A 144 -8.91 -6.77 7.37
N MET A 145 -8.28 -5.96 6.52
CA MET A 145 -8.20 -6.18 5.08
C MET A 145 -7.38 -7.42 4.69
N LYS A 146 -6.67 -8.08 5.61
CA LYS A 146 -6.04 -9.38 5.29
C LYS A 146 -7.02 -10.54 5.37
N SER A 147 -8.09 -10.39 6.17
CA SER A 147 -9.11 -11.42 6.37
C SER A 147 -10.32 -11.26 5.44
N VAL A 148 -10.63 -10.02 5.05
CA VAL A 148 -11.68 -9.68 4.09
C VAL A 148 -11.00 -8.98 2.92
N THR A 149 -11.20 -9.47 1.71
CA THR A 149 -10.41 -9.07 0.53
C THR A 149 -11.18 -8.24 -0.50
N SER A 150 -12.44 -7.94 -0.22
CA SER A 150 -13.29 -7.13 -1.08
C SER A 150 -14.46 -6.49 -0.35
N ILE A 151 -14.98 -5.40 -0.92
CA ILE A 151 -16.29 -4.81 -0.60
C ILE A 151 -17.04 -4.50 -1.89
N SER A 152 -18.36 -4.55 -1.83
CA SER A 152 -19.22 -3.98 -2.86
C SER A 152 -19.77 -2.66 -2.36
N ASP A 153 -19.75 -1.67 -3.24
CA ASP A 153 -20.31 -0.34 -3.00
C ASP A 153 -21.32 -0.04 -4.10
N SER A 154 -22.50 0.39 -3.69
CA SER A 154 -23.59 0.63 -4.60
C SER A 154 -24.23 1.97 -4.31
N ASP A 155 -24.57 2.69 -5.37
CA ASP A 155 -25.32 3.94 -5.27
C ASP A 155 -26.36 4.02 -6.41
N ASN A 156 -27.40 4.82 -6.18
CA ASN A 156 -28.42 5.16 -7.17
C ASN A 156 -28.16 6.52 -7.83
N ALA A 157 -27.24 7.32 -7.30
CA ALA A 157 -26.84 8.60 -7.87
C ALA A 157 -25.36 8.58 -8.29
N PRO A 158 -24.97 9.33 -9.33
CA PRO A 158 -23.57 9.45 -9.74
C PRO A 158 -22.81 10.31 -8.72
N ALA A 159 -22.35 9.68 -7.65
CA ALA A 159 -21.60 10.30 -6.58
C ALA A 159 -20.36 9.48 -6.25
N ALA A 160 -19.25 10.18 -6.04
CA ALA A 160 -18.03 9.57 -5.56
C ALA A 160 -18.13 9.29 -4.05
N HIS A 161 -17.78 8.07 -3.67
CA HIS A 161 -17.64 7.62 -2.30
C HIS A 161 -16.17 7.61 -1.88
N TYR A 162 -15.93 8.02 -0.65
CA TYR A 162 -14.58 8.06 -0.08
C TYR A 162 -14.37 6.90 0.88
N TYR A 163 -13.18 6.31 0.83
CA TYR A 163 -12.74 5.31 1.79
C TYR A 163 -11.33 5.63 2.28
N ALA A 164 -11.07 5.46 3.56
CA ALA A 164 -9.73 5.59 4.13
C ALA A 164 -9.18 4.20 4.44
N ILE A 165 -8.05 3.84 3.81
CA ILE A 165 -7.22 2.72 4.24
C ILE A 165 -6.29 3.25 5.32
N ILE A 166 -6.37 2.69 6.52
CA ILE A 166 -5.49 3.01 7.63
C ILE A 166 -4.57 1.82 7.87
N TYR A 167 -3.27 2.05 7.73
CA TYR A 167 -2.23 1.06 7.95
C TYR A 167 -1.42 1.39 9.18
N LYS A 168 -1.26 0.41 10.07
CA LYS A 168 -0.37 0.48 11.23
C LYS A 168 0.69 -0.62 11.10
N PRO A 169 1.96 -0.27 10.82
CA PRO A 169 3.05 -1.23 10.68
C PRO A 169 3.29 -2.02 11.97
N ASP A 170 3.61 -3.31 11.84
CA ASP A 170 4.15 -4.09 12.96
C ASP A 170 5.69 -4.12 12.89
N TYR A 171 6.33 -3.12 13.52
CA TYR A 171 7.78 -2.99 13.59
C TYR A 171 8.50 -4.14 14.31
N ASN A 172 7.80 -4.94 15.12
CA ASN A 172 8.41 -6.08 15.81
C ASN A 172 8.69 -7.23 14.84
N ILE A 173 7.81 -7.45 13.87
CA ILE A 173 8.00 -8.46 12.81
C ILE A 173 9.24 -8.11 11.98
N TYR A 174 9.40 -6.84 11.62
CA TYR A 174 10.57 -6.39 10.86
C TYR A 174 11.88 -6.71 11.60
N SER A 175 12.02 -6.32 12.86
CA SER A 175 13.24 -6.58 13.65
C SER A 175 13.62 -8.08 13.69
N SER A 176 12.63 -8.95 13.92
CA SER A 176 12.85 -10.40 14.01
C SER A 176 13.29 -11.05 12.69
N TYR A 177 12.70 -10.62 11.57
CA TYR A 177 13.06 -11.12 10.24
C TYR A 177 14.51 -10.77 9.90
N TYR A 178 14.93 -9.52 10.09
CA TYR A 178 16.32 -9.12 9.82
C TYR A 178 17.33 -9.82 10.73
N LEU A 179 17.00 -9.95 12.03
CA LEU A 179 17.84 -10.70 12.96
C LEU A 179 18.08 -12.14 12.49
N SER A 180 17.04 -12.81 11.97
CA SER A 180 17.19 -14.17 11.42
C SER A 180 18.11 -14.22 10.20
N GLN A 181 18.02 -13.25 9.28
CA GLN A 181 18.85 -13.20 8.08
C GLN A 181 20.32 -12.88 8.41
N ILE A 182 20.55 -12.00 9.39
CA ILE A 182 21.89 -11.70 9.92
C ILE A 182 22.49 -12.96 10.53
N ILE A 183 21.75 -13.67 11.40
CA ILE A 183 22.23 -14.90 12.04
C ILE A 183 22.56 -15.97 11.00
N LYS A 184 21.73 -16.15 9.96
CA LYS A 184 21.98 -17.12 8.88
C LYS A 184 23.25 -16.77 8.10
N THR A 185 23.43 -15.49 7.76
CA THR A 185 24.62 -15.00 7.05
C THR A 185 25.88 -15.18 7.88
N LEU A 186 25.83 -14.86 9.18
CA LEU A 186 26.95 -15.07 10.10
C LEU A 186 27.33 -16.56 10.21
N ARG A 187 26.36 -17.47 10.29
CA ARG A 187 26.62 -18.93 10.32
C ARG A 187 27.31 -19.43 9.06
N LEU A 188 26.92 -18.92 7.88
CA LEU A 188 27.58 -19.28 6.62
C LEU A 188 29.04 -18.82 6.58
N LEU A 189 29.33 -17.64 7.13
CA LEU A 189 30.69 -17.10 7.22
C LEU A 189 31.57 -17.83 8.24
N THR A 190 30.99 -18.43 9.29
CA THR A 190 31.76 -19.15 10.31
C THR A 190 32.00 -20.63 10.00
N ASN A 191 31.20 -21.23 9.10
CA ASN A 191 31.26 -22.67 8.78
C ASN A 191 32.15 -23.03 7.59
N THR A 192 32.79 -22.06 6.92
CA THR A 192 33.71 -22.28 5.79
C THR A 192 35.16 -22.55 6.22
N LYS A 193 35.36 -23.39 7.25
CA LYS A 193 36.70 -23.88 7.65
C LYS A 193 36.96 -25.29 7.15
#